data_AF-A0A8T3D770-F1
#
_entry.id   AF-A0A8T3D770-F1
#
_cell.length_a   1.000
_cell.length_b   1.000
_cell.length_c   1.000
_cell.angle_alpha   90.00
_cell.angle_beta   90.00
_cell.angle_gamma   90.00
#
_symmetry.space_group_name_H-M   'P 1'
#
loop_
_entity.id
_entity.type
_entity.pdbx_description
1 polymer ?
#
loop_
_entity_poly.entity_id
_entity_poly.type
_entity_poly.pdbx_seq_one_letter_code
_entity_poly.pdbx_strand_id
1 'polypeptide(L)'
;MSSLGGPAAFSARWQHDLLFKKDGKDPEPVLHLPMQPPPVMPGPLFIPSDRSTERCETVLESETISCFVVGGEKRLCLPQILNTVLRDFSLQQINSVCDDLHIYCSRCTADQLEILKVMGILPFSAPSCGLITKTDAERLCNALIYGGTYPPHCKKEFSGSLELELTEKSFKVYHECFGKCKGLFVPELYTSPNAACIQCMDCRLMYPTHKFVVHSHKSLENRTCHWGFDSANWRAYILLGQDYTGKEEKGRLEQLLDEIKEKFDFANKYKRKASTVSFSNALTCHVALSCLPKF
;
A
#
# COMPACT_ATOMS: atom_id res chain seq x y z
N MET A 1 -8.06 -47.94 -22.47
CA MET A 1 -9.06 -47.14 -21.73
C MET A 1 -8.82 -47.39 -20.26
N SER A 2 -8.42 -46.37 -19.50
CA SER A 2 -8.16 -46.45 -18.06
C SER A 2 -8.59 -45.13 -17.41
N SER A 3 -9.09 -45.20 -16.18
CA SER A 3 -9.68 -44.04 -15.48
C SER A 3 -8.65 -43.21 -14.72
N LEU A 4 -9.05 -41.98 -14.36
CA LEU A 4 -8.80 -41.20 -13.14
C LEU A 4 -8.91 -39.70 -13.53
N GLY A 5 -9.67 -38.85 -12.86
CA GLY A 5 -10.34 -39.01 -11.56
C GLY A 5 -9.99 -37.82 -10.66
N GLY A 6 -10.40 -36.61 -11.04
CA GLY A 6 -10.02 -35.38 -10.34
C GLY A 6 -10.57 -35.30 -8.91
N PRO A 7 -9.82 -34.71 -7.96
CA PRO A 7 -10.19 -34.67 -6.55
C PRO A 7 -11.42 -33.78 -6.27
N ALA A 8 -12.18 -34.15 -5.24
CA ALA A 8 -13.45 -33.52 -4.89
C ALA A 8 -13.28 -32.13 -4.24
N ALA A 9 -14.27 -31.25 -4.46
CA ALA A 9 -14.38 -29.98 -3.74
C ALA A 9 -14.77 -30.21 -2.26
N PHE A 10 -14.09 -29.51 -1.35
CA PHE A 10 -14.19 -29.74 0.09
C PHE A 10 -15.39 -28.99 0.71
N SER A 11 -16.61 -29.50 0.51
CA SER A 11 -17.82 -28.94 1.13
C SER A 11 -17.89 -29.27 2.63
N ALA A 12 -17.34 -28.38 3.46
CA ALA A 12 -17.37 -28.48 4.92
C ALA A 12 -18.80 -28.31 5.50
N ARG A 13 -19.55 -29.41 5.60
CA ARG A 13 -20.75 -29.48 6.46
C ARG A 13 -20.32 -29.75 7.90
N TRP A 14 -20.20 -28.69 8.70
CA TRP A 14 -20.22 -28.82 10.16
C TRP A 14 -21.67 -28.83 10.66
N GLN A 15 -22.00 -29.84 11.48
CA GLN A 15 -23.18 -29.79 12.34
C GLN A 15 -22.84 -28.98 13.59
N HIS A 16 -23.78 -28.20 14.09
CA HIS A 16 -23.86 -27.90 15.51
C HIS A 16 -25.31 -27.98 15.95
N ASP A 17 -25.52 -28.50 17.16
CA ASP A 17 -26.81 -28.70 17.79
C ASP A 17 -26.84 -27.92 19.12
N LEU A 18 -28.04 -27.69 19.67
CA LEU A 18 -28.32 -27.14 21.01
C LEU A 18 -27.80 -25.70 21.28
N LEU A 19 -28.59 -24.75 21.81
CA LEU A 19 -29.94 -24.73 22.43
C LEU A 19 -30.59 -23.34 22.12
N PHE A 20 -31.72 -22.85 22.66
CA PHE A 20 -32.39 -23.07 23.95
C PHE A 20 -33.93 -22.87 23.89
N LYS A 21 -34.54 -22.36 24.97
CA LYS A 21 -35.97 -21.99 25.14
C LYS A 21 -36.16 -20.48 24.85
N LYS A 22 -37.35 -19.88 24.71
CA LYS A 22 -38.77 -20.16 25.07
C LYS A 22 -39.62 -19.38 24.02
N ASP A 23 -40.92 -19.56 23.77
CA ASP A 23 -42.05 -20.24 24.43
C ASP A 23 -42.90 -21.04 23.41
N GLY A 24 -44.00 -21.68 23.83
CA GLY A 24 -44.81 -22.55 22.95
C GLY A 24 -46.10 -21.95 22.37
N LYS A 25 -46.30 -22.12 21.05
CA LYS A 25 -47.62 -22.16 20.36
C LYS A 25 -47.47 -22.77 18.96
N ASP A 26 -48.33 -23.72 18.58
CA ASP A 26 -48.32 -24.35 17.25
C ASP A 26 -48.83 -23.41 16.13
N PRO A 27 -48.25 -23.50 14.93
CA PRO A 27 -48.90 -23.11 13.67
C PRO A 27 -48.92 -24.22 12.61
N GLU A 28 -49.82 -24.09 11.64
CA GLU A 28 -50.18 -25.09 10.63
C GLU A 28 -49.10 -25.38 9.55
N PRO A 29 -49.19 -26.53 8.83
CA PRO A 29 -48.25 -26.90 7.78
C PRO A 29 -48.37 -26.01 6.52
N VAL A 30 -47.59 -24.93 6.48
CA VAL A 30 -47.44 -24.08 5.29
C VAL A 30 -46.77 -24.88 4.16
N LEU A 31 -47.47 -25.05 3.03
CA LEU A 31 -46.96 -25.72 1.84
C LEU A 31 -45.78 -24.93 1.23
N HIS A 32 -44.56 -25.43 1.43
CA HIS A 32 -43.36 -24.83 0.87
C HIS A 32 -43.24 -25.17 -0.62
N LEU A 33 -43.52 -24.20 -1.50
CA LEU A 33 -43.06 -24.28 -2.89
C LEU A 33 -41.52 -24.24 -2.90
N PRO A 34 -40.85 -25.09 -3.69
CA PRO A 34 -39.41 -25.02 -3.85
C PRO A 34 -39.03 -23.72 -4.58
N MET A 35 -38.33 -22.82 -3.90
CA MET A 35 -37.71 -21.66 -4.54
C MET A 35 -36.72 -22.16 -5.59
N GLN A 36 -36.98 -21.87 -6.87
CA GLN A 36 -36.01 -22.15 -7.92
C GLN A 36 -34.75 -21.30 -7.68
N PRO A 37 -33.54 -21.87 -7.80
CA PRO A 37 -32.33 -21.06 -7.77
C PRO A 37 -32.33 -20.08 -8.96
N PRO A 38 -31.75 -18.87 -8.82
CA PRO A 38 -31.65 -17.93 -9.93
C PRO A 38 -30.85 -18.55 -11.08
N PRO A 39 -31.16 -18.21 -12.34
CA PRO A 39 -30.51 -18.81 -13.51
C PRO A 39 -29.01 -18.52 -13.49
N VAL A 40 -28.21 -19.58 -13.65
CA VAL A 40 -26.75 -19.49 -13.71
C VAL A 40 -26.37 -18.74 -14.99
N MET A 41 -25.77 -17.55 -14.82
CA MET A 41 -25.31 -16.72 -15.94
C MET A 41 -24.23 -17.47 -16.76
N PRO A 42 -24.29 -17.43 -18.10
CA PRO A 42 -23.48 -18.31 -18.95
C PRO A 42 -22.03 -17.83 -19.13
N GLY A 43 -21.09 -18.73 -18.84
CA GLY A 43 -19.71 -18.68 -19.31
C GLY A 43 -18.73 -17.86 -18.45
N PRO A 44 -17.42 -18.15 -18.56
CA PRO A 44 -16.40 -17.30 -17.96
C PRO A 44 -16.39 -15.95 -18.67
N LEU A 45 -16.41 -14.87 -17.90
CA LEU A 45 -16.02 -13.56 -18.43
C LEU A 45 -14.56 -13.66 -18.89
N PHE A 46 -14.32 -13.50 -20.18
CA PHE A 46 -12.97 -13.28 -20.72
C PHE A 46 -12.50 -11.88 -20.31
N ILE A 47 -12.13 -11.75 -19.03
CA ILE A 47 -11.35 -10.61 -18.54
C ILE A 47 -10.12 -10.52 -19.45
N PRO A 48 -9.87 -9.38 -20.12
CA PRO A 48 -8.68 -9.20 -20.93
C PRO A 48 -7.46 -9.53 -20.07
N SER A 49 -6.60 -10.44 -20.53
CA SER A 49 -5.42 -10.80 -19.75
C SER A 49 -4.56 -9.57 -19.52
N ASP A 50 -4.21 -9.26 -18.26
CA ASP A 50 -3.40 -8.11 -17.83
C ASP A 50 -1.92 -8.19 -18.27
N ARG A 51 -1.66 -8.67 -19.49
CA ARG A 51 -0.37 -8.70 -20.18
C ARG A 51 -0.01 -7.30 -20.70
N SER A 52 -0.11 -6.30 -19.83
CA SER A 52 0.30 -4.93 -20.16
C SER A 52 1.79 -4.92 -20.48
N THR A 53 2.10 -4.49 -21.69
CA THR A 53 3.44 -4.21 -22.20
C THR A 53 3.80 -2.74 -22.06
N GLU A 54 2.91 -1.90 -21.52
CA GLU A 54 3.17 -0.48 -21.30
C GLU A 54 4.23 -0.28 -20.21
N ARG A 55 5.46 0.01 -20.65
CA ARG A 55 6.56 0.41 -19.77
C ARG A 55 6.28 1.82 -19.25
N CYS A 56 6.30 1.98 -17.94
CA CYS A 56 6.33 3.25 -17.25
C CYS A 56 7.51 3.28 -16.25
N GLU A 57 7.64 4.37 -15.51
CA GLU A 57 8.69 4.56 -14.51
C GLU A 57 8.10 4.98 -13.17
N THR A 58 8.83 4.71 -12.09
CA THR A 58 8.52 5.21 -10.75
C THR A 58 9.80 5.53 -10.01
N VAL A 59 9.73 6.54 -9.15
CA VAL A 59 10.76 6.74 -8.12
C VAL A 59 10.55 5.70 -7.01
N LEU A 60 11.67 5.17 -6.50
CA LEU A 60 11.80 4.37 -5.29
C LEU A 60 13.15 4.79 -4.65
N GLU A 61 13.16 5.21 -3.38
CA GLU A 61 14.40 5.63 -2.69
C GLU A 61 15.27 6.64 -3.49
N SER A 62 14.61 7.61 -4.13
CA SER A 62 15.19 8.60 -5.05
C SER A 62 15.74 8.07 -6.39
N GLU A 63 15.79 6.76 -6.61
CA GLU A 63 16.15 6.13 -7.89
C GLU A 63 14.94 5.95 -8.82
N THR A 64 15.14 6.12 -10.13
CA THR A 64 14.10 5.92 -11.16
C THR A 64 14.13 4.48 -11.69
N ILE A 65 13.12 3.70 -11.34
CA ILE A 65 12.99 2.28 -11.68
C ILE A 65 11.96 2.09 -12.80
N SER A 66 12.31 1.30 -13.83
CA SER A 66 11.36 0.88 -14.88
C SER A 66 10.36 -0.14 -14.34
N CYS A 67 9.10 -0.01 -14.73
CA CYS A 67 8.02 -0.89 -14.31
C CYS A 67 6.95 -1.10 -15.40
N PHE A 68 6.15 -2.16 -15.25
CA PHE A 68 4.96 -2.43 -16.06
C PHE A 68 3.71 -2.37 -15.17
N VAL A 69 2.55 -1.92 -15.67
CA VAL A 69 1.30 -1.90 -14.89
C VAL A 69 0.54 -3.22 -15.11
N VAL A 70 0.69 -4.18 -14.21
CA VAL A 70 0.10 -5.53 -14.32
C VAL A 70 -1.01 -5.68 -13.29
N GLY A 71 -2.23 -5.95 -13.74
CA GLY A 71 -3.41 -6.10 -12.87
C GLY A 71 -3.73 -4.81 -12.09
N GLY A 72 -3.44 -3.65 -12.66
CA GLY A 72 -3.61 -2.32 -12.03
C GLY A 72 -2.42 -1.82 -11.19
N GLU A 73 -1.40 -2.65 -10.92
CA GLU A 73 -0.27 -2.29 -10.05
C GLU A 73 1.07 -2.25 -10.78
N LYS A 74 1.93 -1.29 -10.41
CA LYS A 74 3.30 -1.20 -10.94
C LYS A 74 4.15 -2.38 -10.45
N ARG A 75 4.70 -3.13 -11.41
CA ARG A 75 5.68 -4.22 -11.24
C ARG A 75 7.06 -3.74 -11.69
N LEU A 76 7.95 -3.50 -10.73
CA LEU A 76 9.27 -2.87 -10.92
C LEU A 76 10.33 -3.90 -11.30
N CYS A 77 11.29 -3.49 -12.13
CA CYS A 77 12.46 -4.28 -12.52
C CYS A 77 13.35 -4.59 -11.30
N LEU A 78 13.25 -5.80 -10.75
CA LEU A 78 14.00 -6.21 -9.56
C LEU A 78 15.52 -6.09 -9.73
N PRO A 79 16.13 -6.48 -10.88
CA PRO A 79 17.56 -6.25 -11.13
C PRO A 79 18.01 -4.78 -11.06
N GLN A 80 17.15 -3.79 -11.33
CA GLN A 80 17.54 -2.39 -11.08
C GLN A 80 17.64 -2.11 -9.58
N ILE A 81 16.59 -2.45 -8.82
CA ILE A 81 16.52 -2.21 -7.36
C ILE A 81 17.71 -2.85 -6.64
N LEU A 82 18.07 -4.09 -7.02
CA LEU A 82 19.21 -4.81 -6.42
C LEU A 82 20.58 -4.20 -6.76
N ASN A 83 20.72 -3.48 -7.89
CA ASN A 83 21.99 -2.89 -8.33
C ASN A 83 22.10 -1.38 -8.04
N THR A 84 21.00 -0.70 -7.70
CA THR A 84 20.99 0.70 -7.24
C THR A 84 20.58 0.80 -5.77
N VAL A 85 19.29 0.78 -5.48
CA VAL A 85 18.69 1.06 -4.15
C VAL A 85 19.21 0.14 -3.04
N LEU A 86 19.31 -1.16 -3.31
CA LEU A 86 19.68 -2.18 -2.32
C LEU A 86 21.10 -2.73 -2.52
N ARG A 87 21.95 -2.03 -3.27
CA ARG A 87 23.30 -2.47 -3.66
C ARG A 87 24.21 -2.83 -2.47
N ASP A 88 24.05 -2.14 -1.35
CA ASP A 88 24.88 -2.32 -0.15
C ASP A 88 24.42 -3.51 0.74
N PHE A 89 23.32 -4.18 0.39
CA PHE A 89 22.78 -5.33 1.11
C PHE A 89 23.12 -6.64 0.38
N SER A 90 23.48 -7.69 1.12
CA SER A 90 23.69 -9.01 0.50
C SER A 90 22.38 -9.62 0.03
N LEU A 91 22.41 -10.36 -1.08
CA LEU A 91 21.23 -11.09 -1.58
C LEU A 91 20.63 -12.04 -0.53
N GLN A 92 21.43 -12.56 0.40
CA GLN A 92 20.94 -13.38 1.52
C GLN A 92 20.08 -12.56 2.50
N GLN A 93 20.50 -11.34 2.87
CA GLN A 93 19.71 -10.45 3.72
C GLN A 93 18.42 -10.01 3.00
N ILE A 94 18.53 -9.64 1.73
CA ILE A 94 17.38 -9.21 0.92
C ILE A 94 16.34 -10.34 0.82
N ASN A 95 16.78 -11.57 0.50
CA ASN A 95 15.88 -12.72 0.41
C ASN A 95 15.24 -13.06 1.77
N SER A 96 15.99 -13.05 2.87
CA SER A 96 15.43 -13.26 4.22
C SER A 96 14.31 -12.27 4.54
N VAL A 97 14.51 -10.98 4.23
CA VAL A 97 13.48 -9.95 4.46
C VAL A 97 12.31 -10.10 3.49
N CYS A 98 12.52 -10.56 2.25
CA CYS A 98 11.43 -10.93 1.36
C CYS A 98 10.59 -12.09 1.94
N ASP A 99 11.22 -13.13 2.48
CA ASP A 99 10.53 -14.27 3.10
C ASP A 99 9.76 -13.84 4.37
N ASP A 100 10.37 -13.05 5.25
CA ASP A 100 9.76 -12.51 6.49
C ASP A 100 8.58 -11.55 6.24
N LEU A 101 8.62 -10.81 5.11
CA LEU A 101 7.55 -9.92 4.64
C LEU A 101 6.53 -10.61 3.71
N HIS A 102 6.74 -11.89 3.37
CA HIS A 102 5.97 -12.68 2.40
C HIS A 102 5.85 -12.02 1.01
N ILE A 103 6.95 -11.46 0.51
CA ILE A 103 7.03 -10.76 -0.78
C ILE A 103 7.15 -11.74 -1.94
N TYR A 104 6.22 -11.65 -2.90
CA TYR A 104 6.25 -12.48 -4.11
C TYR A 104 6.84 -11.73 -5.32
N CYS A 105 8.05 -12.12 -5.72
CA CYS A 105 8.67 -11.68 -6.97
C CYS A 105 8.24 -12.57 -8.15
N SER A 106 7.56 -11.99 -9.14
CA SER A 106 7.19 -12.69 -10.37
C SER A 106 8.32 -12.64 -11.42
N ARG A 107 8.18 -13.37 -12.53
CA ARG A 107 9.08 -13.29 -13.69
C ARG A 107 8.44 -12.44 -14.79
N CYS A 108 9.23 -11.64 -15.52
CA CYS A 108 8.78 -11.00 -16.77
C CYS A 108 8.23 -12.01 -17.78
N THR A 109 7.26 -11.58 -18.61
CA THR A 109 6.98 -12.26 -19.88
C THR A 109 8.15 -12.08 -20.86
N ALA A 110 8.17 -12.84 -21.96
CA ALA A 110 9.13 -12.62 -23.04
C ALA A 110 9.04 -11.18 -23.59
N ASP A 111 7.81 -10.68 -23.78
CA ASP A 111 7.54 -9.33 -24.28
C ASP A 111 8.11 -8.25 -23.33
N GLN A 112 7.89 -8.40 -22.03
CA GLN A 112 8.42 -7.49 -21.00
C GLN A 112 9.95 -7.54 -20.90
N LEU A 113 10.55 -8.73 -21.02
CA LEU A 113 12.00 -8.91 -21.01
C LEU A 113 12.65 -8.23 -22.23
N GLU A 114 12.04 -8.36 -23.41
CA GLU A 114 12.55 -7.73 -24.62
C GLU A 114 12.43 -6.20 -24.58
N ILE A 115 11.31 -5.67 -24.06
CA ILE A 115 11.15 -4.22 -23.85
C ILE A 115 12.23 -3.67 -22.90
N LEU A 116 12.59 -4.37 -21.82
CA LEU A 116 13.67 -3.96 -20.93
C LEU A 116 15.06 -4.02 -21.60
N LYS A 117 15.27 -4.93 -22.56
CA LYS A 117 16.52 -5.02 -23.35
C LYS A 117 16.63 -3.89 -24.37
N VAL A 118 15.58 -3.67 -25.17
CA VAL A 118 15.52 -2.62 -26.19
C VAL A 118 15.62 -1.21 -25.57
N MET A 119 15.13 -1.03 -24.34
CA MET A 119 15.28 0.21 -23.58
C MET A 119 16.62 0.34 -22.82
N GLY A 120 17.56 -0.60 -22.99
CA GLY A 120 18.89 -0.55 -22.37
C GLY A 120 18.91 -0.77 -20.85
N ILE A 121 17.79 -1.18 -20.25
CA ILE A 121 17.67 -1.44 -18.81
C ILE A 121 18.34 -2.77 -18.43
N LEU A 122 18.35 -3.73 -19.35
CA LEU A 122 19.00 -5.04 -19.20
C LEU A 122 19.88 -5.34 -20.43
N PRO A 123 21.00 -6.07 -20.28
CA PRO A 123 21.78 -6.52 -21.43
C PRO A 123 21.00 -7.55 -22.24
N PHE A 124 21.21 -7.59 -23.57
CA PHE A 124 20.57 -8.56 -24.47
C PHE A 124 20.81 -10.03 -24.08
N SER A 125 21.94 -10.32 -23.40
CA SER A 125 22.27 -11.64 -22.85
C SER A 125 21.45 -12.06 -21.61
N ALA A 126 20.64 -11.17 -21.02
CA ALA A 126 19.82 -11.51 -19.85
C ALA A 126 18.80 -12.63 -20.18
N PRO A 127 18.86 -13.79 -19.48
CA PRO A 127 17.99 -14.94 -19.78
C PRO A 127 16.59 -14.81 -19.14
N SER A 128 16.47 -14.00 -18.08
CA SER A 128 15.19 -13.69 -17.43
C SER A 128 15.33 -12.41 -16.59
N CYS A 129 14.20 -11.86 -16.15
CA CYS A 129 14.15 -10.76 -15.20
C CYS A 129 13.06 -11.04 -14.15
N GLY A 130 13.33 -10.67 -12.90
CA GLY A 130 12.34 -10.65 -11.82
C GLY A 130 11.58 -9.32 -11.75
N LEU A 131 10.36 -9.36 -11.24
CA LEU A 131 9.51 -8.19 -10.99
C LEU A 131 8.94 -8.23 -9.58
N ILE A 132 8.97 -7.10 -8.88
CA ILE A 132 8.39 -6.89 -7.54
C ILE A 132 7.27 -5.84 -7.61
N THR A 133 6.24 -5.90 -6.76
CA THR A 133 5.22 -4.83 -6.70
C THR A 133 5.84 -3.52 -6.21
N LYS A 134 5.24 -2.36 -6.53
CA LYS A 134 5.66 -1.10 -5.88
C LYS A 134 5.46 -1.19 -4.36
N THR A 135 4.31 -1.71 -3.94
CA THR A 135 3.93 -1.92 -2.54
C THR A 135 5.02 -2.67 -1.77
N ASP A 136 5.46 -3.82 -2.27
CA ASP A 136 6.48 -4.67 -1.64
C ASP A 136 7.88 -4.11 -1.78
N ALA A 137 8.20 -3.39 -2.88
CA ALA A 137 9.47 -2.69 -3.00
C ALA A 137 9.62 -1.61 -1.91
N GLU A 138 8.55 -0.85 -1.62
CA GLU A 138 8.57 0.15 -0.55
C GLU A 138 8.58 -0.50 0.85
N ARG A 139 7.89 -1.64 1.06
CA ARG A 139 8.01 -2.45 2.29
C ARG A 139 9.43 -2.97 2.52
N LEU A 140 10.06 -3.55 1.48
CA LEU A 140 11.40 -4.13 1.49
C LEU A 140 12.47 -3.07 1.76
N CYS A 141 12.41 -1.94 1.06
CA CYS A 141 13.35 -0.83 1.28
C CYS A 141 13.22 -0.26 2.70
N ASN A 142 11.99 -0.10 3.21
CA ASN A 142 11.77 0.35 4.58
C ASN A 142 12.34 -0.63 5.62
N ALA A 143 12.13 -1.94 5.45
CA ALA A 143 12.65 -2.95 6.36
C ALA A 143 14.19 -3.05 6.34
N LEU A 144 14.83 -2.95 5.17
CA LEU A 144 16.29 -3.03 5.06
C LEU A 144 16.99 -1.72 5.49
N ILE A 145 16.48 -0.56 5.07
CA ILE A 145 17.15 0.74 5.28
C ILE A 145 16.82 1.33 6.66
N TYR A 146 15.60 1.10 7.19
CA TYR A 146 15.14 1.69 8.45
C TYR A 146 14.79 0.68 9.55
N GLY A 147 14.79 -0.63 9.26
CA GLY A 147 14.49 -1.70 10.22
C GLY A 147 15.59 -2.00 11.25
N GLY A 148 16.72 -1.28 11.20
CA GLY A 148 17.74 -1.30 12.26
C GLY A 148 18.82 -2.39 12.15
N THR A 149 18.89 -3.15 11.06
CA THR A 149 19.90 -4.20 10.83
C THR A 149 21.12 -3.76 10.01
N TYR A 150 21.14 -2.50 9.56
CA TYR A 150 22.25 -1.88 8.82
C TYR A 150 22.54 -0.48 9.39
N PRO A 151 23.80 -0.02 9.46
CA PRO A 151 24.11 1.28 10.07
C PRO A 151 23.43 2.42 9.30
N PRO A 152 22.74 3.36 9.99
CA PRO A 152 22.09 4.47 9.32
C PRO A 152 23.16 5.37 8.70
N HIS A 153 23.27 5.35 7.37
CA HIS A 153 24.33 6.08 6.64
C HIS A 153 24.07 7.61 6.54
N CYS A 154 23.46 8.17 7.58
CA CYS A 154 23.22 9.59 7.77
C CYS A 154 24.30 10.16 8.70
N LYS A 155 25.39 10.69 8.14
CA LYS A 155 26.41 11.46 8.89
C LYS A 155 25.85 12.81 9.33
N LYS A 156 25.00 12.82 10.36
CA LYS A 156 24.77 13.95 11.27
C LYS A 156 24.04 13.47 12.51
N GLU A 157 24.70 13.58 13.65
CA GLU A 157 24.02 13.55 14.93
C GLU A 157 23.12 14.78 15.02
N PHE A 158 21.81 14.55 15.04
CA PHE A 158 20.84 15.47 15.63
C PHE A 158 20.39 14.89 16.98
N SER A 159 21.37 14.53 17.81
CA SER A 159 21.24 14.14 19.21
C SER A 159 20.87 15.32 20.13
N GLY A 160 20.48 16.46 19.56
CA GLY A 160 19.74 17.48 20.29
C GLY A 160 18.37 16.93 20.65
N SER A 161 18.14 16.70 21.94
CA SER A 161 16.83 16.48 22.54
C SER A 161 16.00 17.76 22.42
N LEU A 162 15.50 18.03 21.21
CA LEU A 162 14.72 19.22 20.89
C LEU A 162 13.41 19.24 21.66
N GLU A 163 13.06 20.42 22.18
CA GLU A 163 11.75 20.78 22.73
C GLU A 163 10.67 20.91 21.62
N LEU A 164 10.72 20.04 20.61
CA LEU A 164 9.85 20.02 19.43
C LEU A 164 8.42 19.57 19.72
N GLU A 165 8.11 19.12 20.94
CA GLU A 165 6.75 18.74 21.33
C GLU A 165 5.77 19.94 21.38
N LEU A 166 6.27 21.18 21.42
CA LEU A 166 5.53 22.34 21.92
C LEU A 166 5.69 23.66 21.13
N THR A 167 5.83 23.61 19.79
CA THR A 167 5.46 24.81 19.00
C THR A 167 3.93 24.90 18.92
N GLU A 168 3.35 26.08 19.15
CA GLU A 168 1.88 26.31 19.26
C GLU A 168 1.06 25.88 18.01
N LYS A 169 1.74 25.61 16.89
CA LYS A 169 1.16 25.26 15.59
C LYS A 169 1.37 23.78 15.23
N SER A 170 2.05 23.01 16.07
CA SER A 170 2.26 21.58 15.86
C SER A 170 1.00 20.79 16.19
N PHE A 171 0.68 19.77 15.39
CA PHE A 171 -0.56 19.00 15.55
C PHE A 171 -0.36 17.51 15.30
N LYS A 172 -1.17 16.69 15.97
CA LYS A 172 -1.09 15.22 15.89
C LYS A 172 -1.60 14.73 14.54
N VAL A 173 -0.85 13.82 13.92
CA VAL A 173 -1.21 13.12 12.69
C VAL A 173 -1.02 11.61 12.85
N TYR A 174 -1.64 10.83 11.98
CA TYR A 174 -1.43 9.38 11.89
C TYR A 174 -1.60 8.88 10.46
N HIS A 175 -1.20 7.63 10.23
CA HIS A 175 -1.52 6.85 9.04
C HIS A 175 -1.68 5.38 9.46
N GLU A 176 -2.33 4.58 8.60
CA GLU A 176 -2.65 3.17 8.83
C GLU A 176 -2.06 2.28 7.71
N CYS A 177 -0.83 2.57 7.31
CA CYS A 177 -0.12 1.82 6.28
C CYS A 177 0.85 0.82 6.92
N PHE A 178 0.80 -0.45 6.50
CA PHE A 178 1.67 -1.52 7.02
C PHE A 178 1.63 -1.63 8.56
N GLY A 179 0.43 -1.60 9.13
CA GLY A 179 0.20 -1.31 10.55
C GLY A 179 -0.23 0.14 10.75
N LYS A 180 0.47 0.88 11.62
CA LYS A 180 0.14 2.28 11.93
C LYS A 180 1.30 3.01 12.61
N CYS A 181 1.37 4.33 12.43
CA CYS A 181 2.19 5.21 13.25
C CYS A 181 1.42 6.49 13.62
N LYS A 182 1.63 6.99 14.84
CA LYS A 182 1.26 8.35 15.25
C LYS A 182 2.47 9.27 15.18
N GLY A 183 2.25 10.54 14.83
CA GLY A 183 3.29 11.55 14.72
C GLY A 183 2.81 12.95 15.09
N LEU A 184 3.76 13.85 15.34
CA LEU A 184 3.53 15.28 15.50
C LEU A 184 4.00 15.99 14.24
N PHE A 185 3.09 16.60 13.49
CA PHE A 185 3.44 17.43 12.33
C PHE A 185 3.86 18.81 12.81
N VAL A 186 5.01 19.30 12.33
CA VAL A 186 5.60 20.59 12.68
C VAL A 186 5.62 21.48 11.42
N PRO A 187 4.60 22.34 11.18
CA PRO A 187 4.42 23.04 9.90
C PRO A 187 5.60 23.93 9.49
N GLU A 188 6.29 24.49 10.47
CA GLU A 188 7.41 25.42 10.31
C GLU A 188 8.66 24.72 9.75
N LEU A 189 8.83 23.41 9.99
CA LEU A 189 9.92 22.61 9.43
C LEU A 189 9.65 22.15 7.99
N TYR A 190 8.40 22.20 7.50
CA TYR A 190 8.03 21.76 6.15
C TYR A 190 8.39 22.81 5.08
N THR A 191 9.68 23.09 4.95
CA THR A 191 10.28 24.11 4.09
C THR A 191 10.56 23.62 2.67
N SER A 192 10.63 22.31 2.45
CA SER A 192 10.80 21.68 1.14
C SER A 192 10.10 20.31 1.10
N PRO A 193 9.89 19.69 -0.09
CA PRO A 193 9.19 18.40 -0.22
C PRO A 193 9.83 17.24 0.55
N ASN A 194 11.15 17.32 0.80
CA ASN A 194 11.93 16.30 1.50
C ASN A 194 12.33 16.74 2.92
N ALA A 195 11.80 17.85 3.42
CA ALA A 195 12.10 18.32 4.78
C ALA A 195 11.50 17.37 5.83
N ALA A 196 12.30 16.98 6.81
CA ALA A 196 11.85 16.16 7.93
C ALA A 196 11.00 17.01 8.89
N CYS A 197 9.69 16.82 8.85
CA CYS A 197 8.70 17.70 9.47
C CYS A 197 7.64 16.96 10.29
N ILE A 198 7.71 15.63 10.37
CA ILE A 198 6.87 14.82 11.26
C ILE A 198 7.77 14.10 12.26
N GLN A 199 7.58 14.35 13.56
CA GLN A 199 8.21 13.53 14.60
C GLN A 199 7.39 12.27 14.84
N CYS A 200 7.99 11.08 14.82
CA CYS A 200 7.30 9.87 15.28
C CYS A 200 7.08 9.93 16.80
N MET A 201 5.87 9.60 17.28
CA MET A 201 5.57 9.65 18.72
C MET A 201 6.24 8.52 19.53
N ASP A 202 6.61 7.40 18.91
CA ASP A 202 7.25 6.26 19.57
C ASP A 202 8.78 6.40 19.61
N CYS A 203 9.45 6.53 18.46
CA CYS A 203 10.92 6.60 18.38
C CYS A 203 11.51 8.02 18.41
N ARG A 204 10.67 9.06 18.36
CA ARG A 204 11.05 10.50 18.41
C ARG A 204 11.96 11.01 17.29
N LEU A 205 12.25 10.17 16.28
CA LEU A 205 12.96 10.57 15.07
C LEU A 205 12.08 11.43 14.15
N MET A 206 12.72 12.29 13.36
CA MET A 206 12.09 13.19 12.40
C MET A 206 12.06 12.58 11.00
N TYR A 207 10.89 12.57 10.36
CA TYR A 207 10.66 11.98 9.04
C TYR A 207 10.11 13.00 8.02
N PRO A 208 10.56 12.93 6.76
CA PRO A 208 9.82 13.49 5.62
C PRO A 208 8.45 12.81 5.46
N THR A 209 7.46 13.51 4.92
CA THR A 209 6.07 13.02 4.82
C THR A 209 5.92 11.67 4.11
N HIS A 210 6.63 11.48 2.98
CA HIS A 210 6.64 10.23 2.22
C HIS A 210 7.40 9.08 2.93
N LYS A 211 8.26 9.39 3.91
CA LYS A 211 8.95 8.40 4.75
C LYS A 211 8.14 8.04 5.99
N PHE A 212 7.43 9.00 6.57
CA PHE A 212 6.52 8.74 7.70
C PHE A 212 5.47 7.70 7.33
N VAL A 213 4.90 7.73 6.12
CA VAL A 213 3.85 6.77 5.71
C VAL A 213 4.32 5.33 5.45
N VAL A 214 5.62 5.05 5.42
CA VAL A 214 6.16 3.66 5.43
C VAL A 214 6.69 3.24 6.81
N HIS A 215 6.85 4.19 7.72
CA HIS A 215 7.36 3.96 9.07
C HIS A 215 6.24 3.41 9.98
N SER A 216 6.51 2.32 10.71
CA SER A 216 5.52 1.62 11.53
C SER A 216 6.20 0.92 12.70
N HIS A 217 5.56 0.90 13.88
CA HIS A 217 6.12 0.30 15.09
C HIS A 217 5.21 -0.79 15.66
N LYS A 218 5.82 -1.90 16.09
CA LYS A 218 5.19 -2.98 16.90
C LYS A 218 3.86 -3.54 16.36
N SER A 219 3.59 -3.44 15.06
CA SER A 219 2.45 -4.07 14.38
C SER A 219 2.71 -4.20 12.87
N LEU A 220 3.80 -4.87 12.48
CA LEU A 220 4.09 -5.14 11.07
C LEU A 220 3.04 -6.10 10.49
N GLU A 221 2.22 -5.58 9.57
CA GLU A 221 1.03 -6.27 9.06
C GLU A 221 1.37 -7.23 7.90
N ASN A 222 2.28 -8.19 8.16
CA ASN A 222 2.85 -9.09 7.15
C ASN A 222 1.91 -10.23 6.69
N ARG A 223 0.68 -10.29 7.23
CA ARG A 223 -0.34 -11.29 6.84
C ARG A 223 -1.49 -10.70 6.02
N THR A 224 -1.49 -9.40 5.79
CA THR A 224 -2.47 -8.71 4.93
C THR A 224 -1.83 -8.43 3.57
N CYS A 225 -2.55 -8.72 2.50
CA CYS A 225 -2.13 -8.35 1.15
C CYS A 225 -2.34 -6.84 0.93
N HIS A 226 -1.28 -6.06 1.08
CA HIS A 226 -1.27 -4.64 0.71
C HIS A 226 -1.17 -4.52 -0.81
N TRP A 227 -1.87 -3.55 -1.42
CA TRP A 227 -1.93 -3.39 -2.87
C TRP A 227 -2.08 -1.94 -3.28
N GLY A 228 -1.40 -1.52 -4.35
CA GLY A 228 -1.51 -0.17 -4.91
C GLY A 228 -0.96 0.96 -4.02
N PHE A 229 -0.10 0.63 -3.04
CA PHE A 229 0.57 1.64 -2.23
C PHE A 229 1.64 2.39 -3.04
N ASP A 230 1.75 3.70 -2.81
CA ASP A 230 2.79 4.54 -3.41
C ASP A 230 3.14 5.67 -2.43
N SER A 231 4.35 5.69 -1.88
CA SER A 231 4.79 6.69 -0.89
C SER A 231 4.65 8.15 -1.35
N ALA A 232 4.65 8.43 -2.66
CA ALA A 232 4.39 9.77 -3.20
C ALA A 232 2.94 10.25 -2.94
N ASN A 233 2.00 9.32 -2.77
CA ASN A 233 0.59 9.57 -2.48
C ASN A 233 0.30 9.79 -0.98
N TRP A 234 1.32 10.01 -0.13
CA TRP A 234 1.20 10.24 1.32
C TRP A 234 0.07 11.19 1.75
N ARG A 235 -0.32 12.14 0.90
CA ARG A 235 -1.43 13.10 1.10
C ARG A 235 -2.78 12.42 1.34
N ALA A 236 -2.99 11.25 0.76
CA ALA A 236 -4.18 10.40 0.97
C ALA A 236 -4.08 9.52 2.23
N TYR A 237 -2.86 9.33 2.76
CA TYR A 237 -2.58 8.41 3.86
C TYR A 237 -2.41 9.11 5.22
N ILE A 238 -1.93 10.36 5.24
CA ILE A 238 -1.77 11.16 6.46
C ILE A 238 -3.09 11.84 6.83
N LEU A 239 -3.59 11.51 8.01
CA LEU A 239 -4.84 11.97 8.60
C LEU A 239 -4.59 12.75 9.90
N LEU A 240 -5.48 13.67 10.25
CA LEU A 240 -5.45 14.40 11.51
C LEU A 240 -5.78 13.47 12.69
N GLY A 241 -5.04 13.57 13.80
CA GLY A 241 -5.20 12.72 14.97
C GLY A 241 -6.64 12.67 15.52
N GLN A 242 -7.07 11.49 15.98
CA GLN A 242 -8.43 11.27 16.49
C GLN A 242 -8.69 11.93 17.86
N ASP A 243 -7.64 12.41 18.52
CA ASP A 243 -7.66 12.95 19.89
C ASP A 243 -8.40 14.32 20.01
N TYR A 244 -8.71 15.00 18.90
CA TYR A 244 -9.33 16.34 18.87
C TYR A 244 -10.87 16.30 18.99
N THR A 245 -11.40 16.76 20.12
CA THR A 245 -12.85 16.74 20.42
C THR A 245 -13.59 18.04 20.07
N GLY A 246 -12.89 19.18 20.00
CA GLY A 246 -13.46 20.47 19.63
C GLY A 246 -13.72 20.57 18.12
N LYS A 247 -14.97 20.75 17.70
CA LYS A 247 -15.33 20.83 16.26
C LYS A 247 -14.61 21.97 15.51
N GLU A 248 -14.45 23.12 16.15
CA GLU A 248 -13.82 24.31 15.57
C GLU A 248 -12.29 24.14 15.46
N GLU A 249 -11.64 23.71 16.55
CA GLU A 249 -10.21 23.34 16.56
C GLU A 249 -9.90 22.30 15.49
N LYS A 250 -10.69 21.21 15.47
CA LYS A 250 -10.56 20.14 14.49
C LYS A 250 -10.68 20.67 13.06
N GLY A 251 -11.72 21.44 12.73
CA GLY A 251 -11.89 21.99 11.38
C GLY A 251 -10.75 22.92 10.95
N ARG A 252 -10.21 23.73 11.87
CA ARG A 252 -9.02 24.57 11.63
C ARG A 252 -7.76 23.73 11.36
N LEU A 253 -7.58 22.62 12.07
CA LEU A 253 -6.44 21.71 11.87
C LEU A 253 -6.59 20.84 10.61
N GLU A 254 -7.80 20.45 10.23
CA GLU A 254 -8.09 19.78 8.96
C GLU A 254 -7.76 20.71 7.77
N GLN A 255 -8.20 21.97 7.81
CA GLN A 255 -7.81 22.97 6.80
C GLN A 255 -6.29 23.17 6.73
N LEU A 256 -5.61 23.32 7.87
CA LEU A 256 -4.15 23.50 7.92
C LEU A 256 -3.40 22.29 7.33
N LEU A 257 -3.88 21.07 7.60
CA LEU A 257 -3.32 19.84 7.02
C LEU A 257 -3.50 19.78 5.50
N ASP A 258 -4.63 20.24 4.97
CA ASP A 258 -4.86 20.28 3.52
C ASP A 258 -4.06 21.39 2.83
N GLU A 259 -3.91 22.58 3.43
CA GLU A 259 -2.97 23.62 2.97
C GLU A 259 -1.52 23.11 2.91
N ILE A 260 -1.11 22.30 3.88
CA ILE A 260 0.19 21.61 3.93
C ILE A 260 0.31 20.58 2.80
N LYS A 261 -0.72 19.75 2.54
CA LYS A 261 -0.73 18.81 1.42
C LYS A 261 -0.61 19.55 0.07
N GLU A 262 -1.34 20.64 -0.09
CA GLU A 262 -1.33 21.52 -1.27
C GLU A 262 0.04 22.18 -1.52
N LYS A 263 0.77 22.59 -0.47
CA LYS A 263 1.96 23.47 -0.53
C LYS A 263 2.91 23.15 -1.69
N PHE A 264 3.38 21.90 -1.76
CA PHE A 264 4.31 21.41 -2.79
C PHE A 264 3.67 20.43 -3.80
N ASP A 265 2.34 20.42 -3.95
CA ASP A 265 1.66 19.62 -4.98
C ASP A 265 1.64 20.33 -6.34
N PHE A 266 2.82 20.49 -6.94
CA PHE A 266 2.92 21.13 -8.26
C PHE A 266 2.29 20.29 -9.37
N ALA A 267 2.46 18.97 -9.32
CA ALA A 267 1.96 18.05 -10.36
C ALA A 267 0.43 18.10 -10.50
N ASN A 268 -0.33 18.04 -9.39
CA ASN A 268 -1.78 18.12 -9.47
C ASN A 268 -2.29 19.55 -9.65
N LYS A 269 -1.52 20.60 -9.33
CA LYS A 269 -1.90 21.99 -9.67
C LYS A 269 -1.93 22.23 -11.18
N TYR A 270 -1.05 21.58 -11.96
CA TYR A 270 -1.15 21.59 -13.42
C TYR A 270 -2.29 20.70 -13.93
N LYS A 271 -2.46 19.47 -13.41
CA LYS A 271 -3.58 18.60 -13.82
C LYS A 271 -4.94 19.23 -13.54
N ARG A 272 -5.14 19.84 -12.36
CA ARG A 272 -6.40 20.51 -11.97
C ARG A 272 -6.75 21.69 -12.87
N LYS A 273 -5.74 22.45 -13.33
CA LYS A 273 -5.92 23.51 -14.35
C LYS A 273 -6.27 22.96 -15.73
N ALA A 274 -5.66 21.86 -16.15
CA ALA A 274 -6.02 21.19 -17.41
C ALA A 274 -7.46 20.65 -17.38
N SER A 275 -7.87 20.01 -16.27
CA SER A 275 -9.24 19.51 -16.09
C SER A 275 -10.29 20.63 -15.92
N THR A 276 -9.91 21.89 -15.75
CA THR A 276 -10.88 23.01 -15.77
C THR A 276 -11.39 23.33 -17.18
N VAL A 277 -10.80 22.72 -18.22
CA VAL A 277 -11.16 22.89 -19.65
C VAL A 277 -11.80 21.61 -20.21
N SER A 278 -12.27 20.69 -19.37
CA SER A 278 -12.92 19.45 -19.80
C SER A 278 -14.08 19.08 -18.88
N PHE A 279 -15.17 18.62 -19.49
CA PHE A 279 -16.48 18.55 -18.83
C PHE A 279 -16.56 17.54 -17.68
N SER A 280 -17.49 17.86 -16.78
CA SER A 280 -17.98 17.04 -15.67
C SER A 280 -18.12 15.56 -16.00
N ASN A 281 -17.45 14.71 -15.22
CA ASN A 281 -18.03 13.46 -14.72
C ASN A 281 -17.27 13.03 -13.46
N ALA A 282 -17.93 13.17 -12.30
CA ALA A 282 -17.39 12.71 -11.04
C ALA A 282 -17.69 11.22 -10.87
N LEU A 283 -16.67 10.37 -10.86
CA LEU A 283 -16.79 8.98 -10.43
C LEU A 283 -16.20 8.85 -9.03
N THR A 284 -17.07 8.61 -8.04
CA THR A 284 -16.68 8.47 -6.64
C THR A 284 -15.90 7.18 -6.43
N CYS A 285 -14.61 7.28 -6.10
CA CYS A 285 -13.83 6.16 -5.59
C CYS A 285 -14.33 5.77 -4.19
N HIS A 286 -15.36 4.93 -4.13
CA HIS A 286 -15.78 4.28 -2.89
C HIS A 286 -14.67 3.36 -2.38
N VAL A 287 -14.15 3.65 -1.19
CA VAL A 287 -13.24 2.74 -0.48
C VAL A 287 -14.03 1.50 -0.07
N ALA A 288 -13.63 0.33 -0.58
CA ALA A 288 -14.27 -0.95 -0.30
C ALA A 288 -13.89 -1.49 1.10
N LEU A 289 -14.36 -0.85 2.17
CA LEU A 289 -14.37 -1.47 3.50
C LEU A 289 -15.40 -2.60 3.54
N SER A 290 -14.99 -3.84 3.22
CA SER A 290 -15.53 -5.07 3.84
C SER A 290 -14.92 -6.35 3.25
N CYS A 291 -14.16 -7.09 4.07
CA CYS A 291 -14.03 -8.54 4.01
C CYS A 291 -13.34 -9.13 5.27
N LEU A 292 -13.89 -8.82 6.45
CA LEU A 292 -13.66 -9.60 7.67
C LEU A 292 -14.96 -10.35 8.00
N PRO A 293 -14.98 -11.70 7.97
CA PRO A 293 -16.15 -12.45 8.41
C PRO A 293 -16.33 -12.28 9.92
N LYS A 294 -17.50 -11.79 10.33
CA LYS A 294 -17.97 -11.86 11.71
C LYS A 294 -18.89 -13.07 11.84
N PHE A 295 -18.36 -14.13 12.47
CA PHE A 295 -19.06 -15.35 12.93
C PHE A 295 -20.08 -15.94 11.93
#